data_AF-A0A6H1WQY1-F1
#
_entry.id   AF-A0A6H1WQY1-F1
#
_cell.length_a   1.000
_cell.length_b   1.000
_cell.length_c   1.000
_cell.angle_alpha   90.00
_cell.angle_beta   90.00
_cell.angle_gamma   90.00
#
_symmetry.space_group_name_H-M   'P 1'
#
loop_
_entity.id
_entity.type
_entity.pdbx_description
1 polymer ?
#
loop_
_entity_poly.entity_id
_entity_poly.type
_entity_poly.pdbx_seq_one_letter_code
_entity_poly.pdbx_strand_id
1 'polypeptide(L)'
;MSRKNKGLTLVELAVVMALLALLAVLSFSSVKSWLAAYQAERETKVVLSFLSQARLRALQEKKKFFVAFGSRTLTLYEDTDQDGSFDAATDQKAETLNLKYEITWNGGNGVLPVTERGTFDLYGAGAPGGKTLCWRTVENPSLARARPSTDCLYISFVQVRPGKLQDPAGVCNKDNCQGK
;
A
#
# COMPACT_ATOMS: atom_id res chain seq x y z
N MET A 1 4.68 -16.17 -63.29
CA MET A 1 4.92 -16.37 -61.84
C MET A 1 3.60 -16.08 -61.11
N SER A 2 2.74 -17.09 -60.93
CA SER A 2 1.38 -16.88 -60.40
C SER A 2 1.37 -17.00 -58.87
N ARG A 3 1.07 -15.89 -58.17
CA ARG A 3 0.86 -15.89 -56.72
C ARG A 3 -0.46 -16.62 -56.42
N LYS A 4 -0.37 -17.80 -55.81
CA LYS A 4 -1.54 -18.49 -55.23
C LYS A 4 -2.05 -17.68 -54.04
N ASN A 5 -3.01 -16.80 -54.27
CA ASN A 5 -3.76 -16.15 -53.20
C ASN A 5 -4.70 -17.19 -52.56
N LYS A 6 -4.25 -17.81 -51.46
CA LYS A 6 -5.14 -18.60 -50.59
C LYS A 6 -5.97 -17.61 -49.77
N GLY A 7 -7.24 -17.44 -50.13
CA GLY A 7 -8.19 -16.62 -49.36
C GLY A 7 -8.63 -17.34 -48.08
N LEU A 8 -8.88 -16.58 -47.01
CA LEU A 8 -9.50 -17.10 -45.79
C LEU A 8 -10.92 -17.55 -46.09
N THR A 9 -11.30 -18.75 -45.67
CA THR A 9 -12.69 -19.20 -45.80
C THR A 9 -13.56 -18.62 -44.69
N LEU A 10 -14.84 -18.40 -44.96
CA LEU A 10 -15.79 -17.85 -43.96
C LEU A 10 -15.89 -18.77 -42.72
N VAL A 11 -15.78 -20.09 -42.93
CA VAL A 11 -15.75 -21.10 -41.87
C VAL A 11 -14.49 -20.99 -41.02
N GLU A 12 -13.33 -20.80 -41.63
CA GLU A 12 -12.05 -20.61 -40.90
C GLU A 12 -12.10 -19.36 -40.01
N LEU A 13 -12.68 -18.26 -40.51
CA LEU A 13 -12.85 -17.04 -39.72
C LEU A 13 -13.82 -17.26 -38.54
N ALA A 14 -14.91 -18.00 -38.75
CA ALA A 14 -15.87 -18.34 -37.69
C ALA A 14 -15.21 -19.19 -36.58
N VAL A 15 -14.38 -20.17 -36.95
CA VAL A 15 -13.65 -21.00 -35.99
C VAL A 15 -12.63 -20.18 -35.21
N VAL A 16 -11.87 -19.29 -35.88
CA VAL A 16 -10.91 -18.40 -35.20
C VAL A 16 -11.63 -17.48 -34.20
N MET A 17 -12.76 -16.89 -34.57
CA MET A 17 -13.55 -16.04 -33.67
C MET A 17 -14.10 -16.82 -32.47
N ALA A 18 -14.55 -18.07 -32.68
CA ALA A 18 -14.98 -18.94 -31.59
C ALA A 18 -13.84 -19.27 -30.61
N LEU A 19 -12.63 -19.53 -31.13
CA LEU A 19 -11.44 -19.78 -30.31
C LEU A 19 -11.02 -18.53 -29.52
N LEU A 20 -11.04 -17.34 -30.15
CA LEU A 20 -10.73 -16.09 -29.48
C LEU A 20 -11.73 -15.75 -28.36
N ALA A 21 -13.02 -16.01 -28.59
CA ALA A 21 -14.05 -15.83 -27.57
C ALA A 21 -13.80 -16.73 -26.35
N LEU A 22 -13.43 -18.00 -26.57
CA LEU A 22 -13.11 -18.94 -25.48
C LEU A 22 -11.89 -18.45 -24.67
N LEU A 23 -10.82 -18.03 -25.36
CA LEU A 23 -9.59 -17.54 -24.72
C LEU A 23 -9.82 -16.25 -23.92
N ALA A 24 -10.68 -15.35 -24.42
CA ALA A 24 -11.02 -14.11 -23.73
C ALA A 24 -11.70 -14.37 -22.37
N VAL A 25 -12.61 -15.36 -22.31
CA VAL A 25 -13.31 -15.73 -21.07
C VAL A 25 -12.32 -16.23 -20.01
N LEU A 26 -11.34 -17.05 -20.40
CA LEU A 26 -10.33 -17.59 -19.48
C LEU A 26 -9.33 -16.52 -19.00
N SER A 27 -9.02 -15.53 -19.86
CA SER A 27 -8.02 -14.50 -19.57
C SER A 27 -8.51 -13.42 -18.61
N PHE A 28 -9.83 -13.16 -18.56
CA PHE A 28 -10.40 -12.04 -17.82
C PHE A 28 -10.15 -12.10 -16.30
N SER A 29 -10.14 -13.29 -15.71
CA SER A 29 -9.91 -13.47 -14.26
C SER A 29 -8.46 -13.16 -13.86
N SER A 30 -7.50 -13.54 -14.70
CA SER A 30 -6.06 -13.35 -14.46
C SER A 30 -5.63 -11.89 -14.57
N VAL A 31 -6.21 -11.14 -15.51
CA VAL A 31 -5.90 -9.71 -15.69
C VAL A 31 -6.35 -8.88 -14.48
N LYS A 32 -7.51 -9.21 -13.91
CA LYS A 32 -8.03 -8.49 -12.73
C LYS A 32 -7.16 -8.65 -11.49
N SER A 33 -6.68 -9.87 -11.21
CA SER A 33 -5.82 -10.12 -10.04
C SER A 33 -4.45 -9.47 -10.21
N TRP A 34 -3.87 -9.52 -11.42
CA TRP A 34 -2.62 -8.84 -11.73
C TRP A 34 -2.71 -7.32 -11.58
N LEU A 35 -3.80 -6.72 -12.08
CA LEU A 35 -4.01 -5.29 -11.96
C LEU A 35 -4.18 -4.84 -10.49
N ALA A 36 -4.90 -5.62 -9.68
CA ALA A 36 -5.04 -5.34 -8.25
C ALA A 36 -3.70 -5.43 -7.50
N ALA A 37 -2.89 -6.45 -7.81
CA ALA A 37 -1.54 -6.59 -7.26
C ALA A 37 -0.65 -5.38 -7.63
N TYR A 38 -0.67 -4.97 -8.90
CA TYR A 38 0.10 -3.82 -9.37
C TYR A 38 -0.32 -2.52 -8.67
N GLN A 39 -1.62 -2.32 -8.44
CA GLN A 39 -2.11 -1.14 -7.74
C GLN A 39 -1.72 -1.13 -6.25
N ALA A 40 -1.79 -2.28 -5.57
CA ALA A 40 -1.34 -2.40 -4.18
C ALA A 40 0.16 -2.08 -4.02
N GLU A 41 0.99 -2.57 -4.95
CA GLU A 41 2.43 -2.24 -4.96
C GLU A 41 2.67 -0.75 -5.19
N ARG A 42 1.92 -0.14 -6.12
CA ARG A 42 2.02 1.29 -6.39
C ARG A 42 1.68 2.10 -5.13
N GLU A 43 0.59 1.75 -4.45
CA GLU A 43 0.21 2.43 -3.21
C GLU A 43 1.23 2.25 -2.10
N THR A 44 1.80 1.06 -1.97
CA THR A 44 2.86 0.80 -1.00
C THR A 44 4.06 1.73 -1.21
N LYS A 45 4.46 1.94 -2.47
CA LYS A 45 5.54 2.87 -2.84
C LYS A 45 5.16 4.33 -2.57
N VAL A 46 3.91 4.71 -2.82
CA VAL A 46 3.42 6.07 -2.55
C VAL A 46 3.41 6.34 -1.04
N VAL A 47 2.94 5.40 -0.23
CA VAL A 47 2.99 5.51 1.24
C VAL A 47 4.43 5.57 1.75
N LEU A 48 5.33 4.76 1.19
CA LEU A 48 6.76 4.82 1.53
C LEU A 48 7.36 6.21 1.22
N SER A 49 7.01 6.79 0.07
CA SER A 49 7.42 8.14 -0.30
C SER A 49 6.84 9.18 0.65
N PHE A 50 5.57 9.07 1.00
CA PHE A 50 4.88 9.97 1.93
C PHE A 50 5.52 9.96 3.32
N LEU A 51 5.81 8.77 3.87
CA LEU A 51 6.52 8.63 5.15
C LEU A 51 7.94 9.20 5.08
N SER A 52 8.64 9.00 3.96
CA SER A 52 9.98 9.55 3.77
C SER A 52 9.95 11.09 3.68
N GLN A 53 8.94 11.65 3.01
CA GLN A 53 8.72 13.09 2.92
C GLN A 53 8.37 13.70 4.29
N ALA A 54 7.51 13.04 5.07
CA ALA A 54 7.19 13.47 6.44
C ALA A 54 8.46 13.58 7.30
N ARG A 55 9.38 12.63 7.21
CA ARG A 55 10.68 12.70 7.89
C ARG A 55 11.55 13.86 7.41
N LEU A 56 11.60 14.08 6.11
CA LEU A 56 12.39 15.17 5.53
C LEU A 56 11.84 16.53 5.97
N ARG A 57 10.51 16.70 6.02
CA ARG A 57 9.89 17.93 6.53
C ARG A 57 10.17 18.13 8.02
N ALA A 58 10.03 17.08 8.84
CA ALA A 58 10.37 17.15 10.25
C ALA A 58 11.83 17.59 10.49
N LEU A 59 12.76 17.10 9.67
CA LEU A 59 14.17 17.50 9.70
C LEU A 59 14.42 18.94 9.22
N GLN A 60 13.73 19.36 8.16
CA GLN A 60 13.92 20.68 7.56
C GLN A 60 13.37 21.79 8.46
N GLU A 61 12.17 21.58 9.00
CA GLU A 61 11.46 22.59 9.79
C GLU A 61 11.83 22.53 11.27
N LYS A 62 12.50 21.45 11.72
CA LYS A 62 12.81 21.16 13.12
C LYS A 62 11.55 21.20 13.99
N LYS A 63 10.47 20.64 13.45
CA LYS A 63 9.17 20.48 14.14
C LYS A 63 8.78 19.02 14.19
N LYS A 64 7.96 18.67 15.17
CA LYS A 64 7.34 17.35 15.24
C LYS A 64 6.18 17.27 14.27
N PHE A 65 6.03 16.10 13.68
CA PHE A 65 4.91 15.80 12.81
C PHE A 65 4.23 14.52 13.26
N PHE A 66 2.94 14.39 13.01
CA PHE A 66 2.18 13.20 13.32
C PHE A 66 1.55 12.65 12.04
N VAL A 67 1.79 11.37 11.76
CA VAL A 67 1.11 10.66 10.67
C VAL A 67 -0.07 9.90 11.25
N ALA A 68 -1.28 10.37 11.01
CA ALA A 68 -2.50 9.69 11.39
C ALA A 68 -2.96 8.73 10.29
N PHE A 69 -3.23 7.48 10.65
CA PHE A 69 -3.72 6.43 9.77
C PHE A 69 -5.24 6.29 9.91
N GLY A 70 -5.97 6.61 8.84
CA GLY A 70 -7.35 6.18 8.63
C GLY A 70 -7.41 4.84 7.89
N SER A 71 -8.62 4.34 7.66
CA SER A 71 -8.81 3.09 6.89
C SER A 71 -8.31 3.22 5.45
N ARG A 72 -8.50 4.38 4.81
CA ARG A 72 -8.13 4.65 3.41
C ARG A 72 -7.41 5.99 3.23
N THR A 73 -6.92 6.55 4.32
CA THR A 73 -6.30 7.88 4.33
C THR A 73 -5.08 7.88 5.23
N LEU A 74 -4.04 8.61 4.82
CA LEU A 74 -2.94 8.98 5.70
C LEU A 74 -2.90 10.50 5.74
N THR A 75 -2.92 11.07 6.93
CA THR A 75 -2.88 12.52 7.12
C THR A 75 -1.64 12.90 7.90
N LEU A 76 -0.88 13.84 7.37
CA LEU A 76 0.24 14.47 8.06
C LEU A 76 -0.26 15.69 8.81
N TYR A 77 0.04 15.73 10.09
CA TYR A 77 -0.23 16.85 10.98
C TYR A 77 1.09 17.45 11.45
N GLU A 78 1.10 18.78 11.58
CA GLU A 78 2.19 19.54 12.16
C GLU A 78 1.82 19.93 13.60
N ASP A 79 2.75 19.68 14.52
CA ASP A 79 2.67 20.10 15.93
C ASP A 79 2.82 21.64 16.00
N THR A 80 1.70 22.35 16.11
CA THR A 80 1.68 23.82 16.08
C THR A 80 1.86 24.44 17.47
N ASP A 81 1.41 23.75 18.52
CA ASP A 81 1.47 24.20 19.90
C ASP A 81 2.73 23.70 20.65
N GLN A 82 3.51 22.82 20.02
CA GLN A 82 4.79 22.28 20.49
C GLN A 82 4.67 21.50 21.79
N ASP A 83 3.48 20.96 22.07
CA ASP A 83 3.24 20.18 23.28
C ASP A 83 3.79 18.73 23.17
N GLY A 84 4.15 18.32 21.94
CA GLY A 84 4.71 17.01 21.64
C GLY A 84 3.69 15.87 21.65
N SER A 85 2.41 16.19 21.67
CA SER A 85 1.27 15.29 21.63
C SER A 85 0.47 15.52 20.35
N PHE A 86 -0.24 14.48 19.91
CA PHE A 86 -1.13 14.63 18.77
C PHE A 86 -2.50 15.11 19.24
N ASP A 87 -2.94 16.26 18.75
CA ASP A 87 -4.30 16.77 18.93
C ASP A 87 -4.89 17.18 17.58
N ALA A 88 -5.85 16.39 17.09
CA ALA A 88 -6.49 16.62 15.80
C ALA A 88 -7.28 17.95 15.72
N ALA A 89 -7.58 18.60 16.83
CA ALA A 89 -8.31 19.86 16.90
C ALA A 89 -7.39 21.10 16.89
N THR A 90 -6.18 21.00 17.46
CA THR A 90 -5.20 22.10 17.52
C THR A 90 -4.11 21.98 16.44
N ASP A 91 -3.70 20.75 16.12
CA ASP A 91 -2.66 20.50 15.12
C ASP A 91 -3.12 20.82 13.70
N GLN A 92 -2.22 21.41 12.92
CA GLN A 92 -2.51 21.77 11.55
C GLN A 92 -2.39 20.57 10.63
N LYS A 93 -3.41 20.32 9.82
CA LYS A 93 -3.34 19.36 8.70
C LYS A 93 -2.42 19.92 7.61
N ALA A 94 -1.25 19.31 7.46
CA ALA A 94 -0.28 19.66 6.44
C ALA A 94 -0.60 18.98 5.09
N GLU A 95 -0.90 17.68 5.11
CA GLU A 95 -1.12 16.92 3.88
C GLU A 95 -2.04 15.71 4.12
N THR A 96 -2.81 15.32 3.10
CA THR A 96 -3.65 14.10 3.16
C THR A 96 -3.46 13.28 1.89
N LEU A 97 -3.05 12.03 2.08
CA LEU A 97 -2.96 11.02 1.04
C LEU A 97 -4.20 10.12 1.09
N ASN A 98 -4.92 10.04 -0.04
CA ASN A 98 -6.05 9.14 -0.20
C ASN A 98 -5.59 7.83 -0.85
N LEU A 99 -5.95 6.70 -0.26
CA LEU A 99 -5.65 5.37 -0.74
C LEU A 99 -6.90 4.72 -1.36
N LYS A 100 -6.69 3.97 -2.44
CA LYS A 100 -7.75 3.16 -3.04
C LYS A 100 -8.02 1.93 -2.20
N TYR A 101 -7.01 1.33 -1.59
CA TYR A 101 -7.18 0.15 -0.75
C TYR A 101 -7.17 0.50 0.73
N GLU A 102 -7.82 -0.36 1.50
CA GLU A 102 -7.82 -0.23 2.96
C GLU A 102 -6.51 -0.70 3.56
N ILE A 103 -6.04 0.06 4.54
CA ILE A 103 -4.83 -0.23 5.30
C ILE A 103 -5.19 -0.64 6.72
N THR A 104 -4.35 -1.50 7.28
CA THR A 104 -4.36 -1.90 8.69
C THR A 104 -3.05 -1.48 9.30
N TRP A 105 -3.15 -0.63 10.30
CA TRP A 105 -2.02 -0.21 11.11
C TRP A 105 -1.99 -0.99 12.42
N ASN A 106 -0.84 -1.55 12.77
CA ASN A 106 -0.65 -2.27 14.04
C ASN A 106 -0.21 -1.34 15.20
N GLY A 107 0.07 -0.06 14.94
CA GLY A 107 0.60 0.83 15.98
C GLY A 107 -0.49 1.53 16.80
N GLY A 108 -0.96 0.91 17.88
CA GLY A 108 -1.73 1.58 18.95
C GLY A 108 -2.81 2.55 18.43
N ASN A 109 -2.74 3.81 18.85
CA ASN A 109 -3.75 4.86 18.64
C ASN A 109 -3.95 5.34 17.19
N GLY A 110 -3.44 4.63 16.17
CA GLY A 110 -3.63 5.06 14.78
C GLY A 110 -2.72 6.21 14.37
N VAL A 111 -1.70 6.55 15.18
CA VAL A 111 -0.81 7.69 14.93
C VAL A 111 0.64 7.23 15.02
N LEU A 112 1.47 7.75 14.11
CA LEU A 112 2.92 7.58 14.09
C LEU A 112 3.59 8.95 14.19
N PRO A 113 4.12 9.30 15.36
CA PRO A 113 4.90 10.51 15.53
C PRO A 113 6.24 10.43 14.77
N VAL A 114 6.64 11.57 14.24
CA VAL A 114 7.92 11.81 13.59
C VAL A 114 8.59 12.92 14.37
N THR A 115 9.74 12.61 14.96
CA THR A 115 10.50 13.57 15.74
C THR A 115 11.15 14.62 14.83
N GLU A 116 11.51 15.76 15.41
CA GLU A 116 12.30 16.83 14.76
C GLU A 116 13.66 16.32 14.23
N ARG A 117 14.11 15.15 14.69
CA ARG A 117 15.32 14.47 14.24
C ARG A 117 15.07 13.53 13.05
N GLY A 118 13.87 13.53 12.48
CA GLY A 118 13.49 12.66 11.36
C GLY A 118 13.45 11.18 11.72
N THR A 119 13.29 10.85 13.00
CA THR A 119 13.08 9.47 13.47
C THR A 119 11.60 9.24 13.74
N PHE A 120 11.13 8.03 13.48
CA PHE A 120 9.80 7.62 13.90
C PHE A 120 9.81 7.34 15.39
N ASP A 121 8.93 7.97 16.14
CA ASP A 121 8.68 7.56 17.51
C ASP A 121 7.68 6.40 17.50
N LEU A 122 8.09 5.28 18.07
CA LEU A 122 7.27 4.08 18.15
C LEU A 122 6.75 3.86 19.58
N TYR A 123 7.14 4.72 20.52
CA TYR A 123 6.64 4.72 21.89
C TYR A 123 5.30 5.47 21.96
N GLY A 124 4.30 4.81 22.54
CA GLY A 124 2.87 5.18 22.43
C GLY A 124 2.02 4.09 21.76
N ALA A 125 2.67 3.12 21.11
CA ALA A 125 2.02 1.97 20.47
C ALA A 125 2.37 0.62 21.14
N GLY A 126 2.66 0.62 22.45
CA GLY A 126 2.49 -0.54 23.34
C GLY A 126 3.31 -1.82 23.12
N ALA A 127 4.43 -1.82 22.39
CA ALA A 127 5.31 -3.00 22.35
C ALA A 127 6.72 -2.67 21.84
N PRO A 128 7.79 -3.26 22.42
CA PRO A 128 9.14 -3.19 21.88
C PRO A 128 9.20 -3.88 20.51
N GLY A 129 9.41 -3.10 19.46
CA GLY A 129 9.49 -3.59 18.09
C GLY A 129 8.90 -2.61 17.08
N GLY A 130 9.49 -2.60 15.87
CA GLY A 130 8.93 -1.87 14.74
C GLY A 130 7.46 -2.21 14.49
N LYS A 131 6.72 -1.24 13.96
CA LYS A 131 5.30 -1.37 13.65
C LYS A 131 5.10 -1.77 12.21
N THR A 132 3.96 -2.36 11.91
CA THR A 132 3.62 -2.81 10.56
C THR A 132 2.37 -2.11 10.05
N LEU A 133 2.45 -1.70 8.79
CA LEU A 133 1.31 -1.29 7.99
C LEU A 133 1.07 -2.37 6.94
N CYS A 134 -0.14 -2.88 6.86
CA CYS A 134 -0.51 -3.92 5.90
C CYS A 134 -1.72 -3.48 5.10
N TRP A 135 -1.80 -3.89 3.84
CA TRP A 135 -2.99 -3.69 3.04
C TRP A 135 -3.96 -4.84 3.32
N ARG A 136 -5.13 -4.54 3.91
CA ARG A 136 -6.01 -5.55 4.52
C ARG A 136 -6.58 -6.51 3.47
N THR A 137 -6.67 -7.76 3.88
CA THR A 137 -6.91 -9.01 3.14
C THR A 137 -8.14 -9.79 3.60
N VAL A 138 -8.64 -9.57 4.83
CA VAL A 138 -9.86 -10.22 5.36
C VAL A 138 -11.16 -9.53 4.97
N GLU A 139 -11.14 -8.20 4.77
CA GLU A 139 -12.32 -7.42 4.31
C GLU A 139 -12.21 -6.99 2.85
N ASN A 140 -11.03 -7.16 2.22
CA ASN A 140 -10.79 -6.85 0.82
C ASN A 140 -10.54 -8.14 0.01
N PRO A 141 -11.59 -8.92 -0.32
CA PRO A 141 -11.47 -10.19 -1.05
C PRO A 141 -10.84 -10.04 -2.44
N SER A 142 -10.76 -8.79 -2.94
CA SER A 142 -10.08 -8.44 -4.18
C SER A 142 -8.55 -8.59 -4.11
N LEU A 143 -7.95 -8.35 -2.93
CA LEU A 143 -6.52 -8.53 -2.68
C LEU A 143 -6.19 -9.95 -2.18
N ALA A 144 -7.12 -10.69 -1.59
CA ALA A 144 -6.87 -12.08 -1.17
C ALA A 144 -6.46 -13.01 -2.34
N ARG A 145 -6.89 -12.70 -3.58
CA ARG A 145 -6.49 -13.43 -4.80
C ARG A 145 -5.33 -12.79 -5.56
N ALA A 146 -5.11 -11.50 -5.37
CA ALA A 146 -3.99 -10.80 -5.96
C ALA A 146 -2.77 -11.05 -5.04
N ARG A 147 -1.72 -11.70 -5.53
CA ARG A 147 -0.49 -11.87 -4.76
C ARG A 147 0.51 -10.79 -5.17
N PRO A 148 0.42 -9.56 -4.65
CA PRO A 148 1.41 -8.55 -4.92
C PRO A 148 2.77 -9.01 -4.41
N SER A 149 3.80 -8.43 -5.00
CA SER A 149 5.17 -8.67 -4.59
C SER A 149 5.54 -7.84 -3.34
N THR A 150 4.75 -6.82 -3.02
CA THR A 150 4.84 -6.00 -1.80
C THR A 150 3.43 -5.61 -1.33
N ASP A 151 3.07 -5.94 -0.09
CA ASP A 151 1.75 -5.71 0.54
C ASP A 151 1.83 -5.36 2.03
N CYS A 152 3.04 -5.12 2.54
CA CYS A 152 3.23 -4.63 3.89
C CYS A 152 4.47 -3.74 3.98
N LEU A 153 4.48 -2.86 4.99
CA LEU A 153 5.60 -2.03 5.37
C LEU A 153 5.95 -2.30 6.84
N TYR A 154 7.22 -2.58 7.09
CA TYR A 154 7.79 -2.63 8.42
C TYR A 154 8.46 -1.28 8.74
N ILE A 155 7.95 -0.58 9.74
CA ILE A 155 8.41 0.72 10.19
C ILE A 155 9.19 0.55 11.49
N SER A 156 10.47 0.92 11.45
CA SER A 156 11.37 1.02 12.60
C SER A 156 11.68 2.50 12.89
N PHE A 157 12.38 2.79 13.99
CA PHE A 157 12.76 4.16 14.37
C PHE A 157 13.44 4.95 13.24
N VAL A 158 14.23 4.28 12.39
CA VAL A 158 15.09 4.94 11.39
C VAL A 158 14.82 4.49 9.95
N GLN A 159 14.07 3.41 9.75
CA GLN A 159 13.89 2.81 8.42
C GLN A 159 12.46 2.31 8.24
N VAL A 160 11.95 2.47 7.02
CA VAL A 160 10.73 1.81 6.55
C VAL A 160 11.15 0.80 5.50
N ARG A 161 10.76 -0.46 5.66
CA ARG A 161 11.11 -1.56 4.75
C ARG A 161 9.85 -2.14 4.12
N PRO A 162 9.76 -2.18 2.77
CA PRO A 162 8.73 -2.95 2.10
C PRO A 162 8.93 -4.44 2.34
N GLY A 163 7.82 -5.15 2.50
CA GLY A 163 7.79 -6.58 2.73
C GLY A 163 6.60 -7.23 2.05
N LYS A 164 6.54 -8.55 2.22
CA LYS A 164 5.45 -9.40 1.78
C LYS A 164 4.82 -10.14 2.96
N LEU A 165 3.49 -10.19 2.99
CA LEU A 165 2.73 -10.99 3.93
C LEU A 165 2.92 -12.47 3.63
N GLN A 166 3.30 -13.23 4.65
CA GLN A 166 3.46 -14.68 4.55
C GLN A 166 2.09 -15.37 4.47
N ASP A 167 1.18 -14.99 5.36
CA ASP A 167 -0.23 -15.36 5.31
C ASP A 167 -1.08 -14.12 5.04
N PRO A 168 -1.64 -13.98 3.84
CA PRO A 168 -2.58 -12.91 3.54
C PRO A 168 -3.73 -12.87 4.54
N ALA A 169 -4.29 -13.99 5.01
CA ALA A 169 -5.40 -13.97 5.96
C ALA A 169 -4.97 -13.73 7.43
N GLY A 170 -3.65 -13.64 7.68
CA GLY A 170 -3.07 -13.51 9.00
C GLY A 170 -3.16 -12.11 9.61
N VAL A 171 -2.72 -11.99 10.86
CA VAL A 171 -2.67 -10.70 11.57
C VAL A 171 -1.60 -9.80 10.94
N CYS A 172 -1.87 -8.49 10.86
CA CYS A 172 -0.87 -7.51 10.46
C CYS A 172 0.14 -7.30 11.59
N ASN A 173 1.27 -8.00 11.54
CA ASN A 173 2.36 -7.88 12.52
C ASN A 173 3.72 -8.09 11.83
N LYS A 174 4.81 -7.88 12.57
CA LYS A 174 6.18 -8.09 12.09
C LYS A 174 6.43 -9.52 11.60
N ASP A 175 5.89 -10.52 12.30
CA ASP A 175 6.14 -11.92 11.98
C ASP A 175 5.50 -12.33 10.65
N ASN A 176 4.36 -11.73 10.32
CA ASN A 176 3.68 -11.95 9.05
C ASN A 176 4.24 -11.08 7.92
N CYS A 177 4.75 -9.88 8.23
CA CYS A 177 5.37 -8.99 7.24
C CYS A 177 6.87 -9.28 7.06
N GLN A 178 7.19 -10.18 6.15
CA GLN A 178 8.57 -10.59 5.87
C GLN A 178 9.24 -9.62 4.89
N GLY A 179 10.40 -9.08 5.28
CA GLY A 179 11.19 -8.22 4.41
C GLY A 179 11.63 -8.98 3.15
N LYS A 180 11.63 -8.28 2.02
CA LYS A 180 12.22 -8.78 0.78
C LYS A 180 13.72 -8.55 0.72
#